data_AF-A0A969X5B4-F1
#
_entry.id   AF-A0A969X5B4-F1
#
_cell.length_a   1.000
_cell.length_b   1.000
_cell.length_c   1.000
_cell.angle_alpha   90.00
_cell.angle_beta   90.00
_cell.angle_gamma   90.00
#
_symmetry.space_group_name_H-M   'P 1'
#
loop_
_entity.id
_entity.type
_entity.pdbx_description
1 polymer ?
#
loop_
_entity_poly.entity_id
_entity_poly.type
_entity_poly.pdbx_seq_one_letter_code
_entity_poly.pdbx_strand_id
1 'polypeptide(L)' 'AKLYKEALENLDQTEEVFYYLCPVCGNIEKSVPEKCFICGVPGDKFIKY' A
#
# COMPACT_ATOMS: atom_id res chain seq x y z
N ALA A 1 9.68 -7.53 3.53
CA ALA A 1 8.72 -6.44 3.75
C ALA A 1 9.35 -5.12 3.33
N LYS A 2 8.98 -4.57 2.16
CA LYS A 2 9.57 -3.34 1.59
C LYS A 2 9.13 -2.09 2.37
N LEU A 3 7.83 -1.99 2.67
CA LEU A 3 7.24 -0.84 3.36
C LEU A 3 7.75 -0.63 4.79
N TYR A 4 7.99 -1.71 5.53
CA TYR A 4 8.53 -1.61 6.88
C TYR A 4 9.94 -1.01 6.91
N LYS A 5 10.78 -1.36 5.92
CA LYS A 5 12.12 -0.76 5.78
C LYS A 5 12.03 0.70 5.38
N GLU A 6 11.18 1.04 4.42
CA GLU A 6 10.96 2.42 4.00
C GLU A 6 10.44 3.30 5.14
N ALA A 7 9.55 2.77 6.00
CA ALA A 7 9.07 3.50 7.17
C ALA A 7 10.18 3.74 8.21
N LEU A 8 11.06 2.76 8.44
CA LEU A 8 12.21 2.90 9.34
C LEU A 8 13.26 3.88 8.81
N GLU A 9 13.48 3.90 7.49
CA GLU A 9 14.44 4.80 6.84
C GLU A 9 13.94 6.25 6.77
N ASN A 10 12.63 6.47 6.88
CA ASN A 10 12.00 7.79 6.74
C ASN A 10 11.23 8.22 8.00
N LEU A 11 11.67 7.79 9.19
CA LEU A 11 11.02 8.13 10.48
C LEU A 11 10.89 9.65 10.73
N ASP A 12 11.81 10.45 10.18
CA ASP A 12 11.85 11.90 10.34
C ASP A 12 11.11 12.67 9.23
N GLN A 13 10.53 11.98 8.24
CA GLN A 13 9.77 12.62 7.17
C GLN A 13 8.32 12.85 7.61
N THR A 14 7.89 14.11 7.56
CA THR A 14 6.50 14.53 7.82
C THR A 14 5.61 14.44 6.58
N GLU A 15 5.94 13.57 5.62
CA GLU A 15 5.22 13.49 4.36
C GLU A 15 3.88 12.75 4.57
N GLU A 16 2.78 13.34 4.11
CA GLU A 16 1.48 12.66 4.09
C GLU A 16 1.52 11.55 3.03
N VAL A 17 1.83 10.32 3.47
CA VAL A 17 1.79 9.14 2.61
C VAL A 17 0.45 8.45 2.77
N PHE A 18 -0.29 8.35 1.67
CA PHE A 18 -1.50 7.53 1.62
C PHE A 18 -1.15 6.06 1.39
N TYR A 19 -1.80 5.19 2.16
CA TYR A 19 -1.63 3.75 2.02
C TYR A 19 -2.93 3.12 1.52
N TYR A 20 -2.80 2.14 0.65
CA TYR A 20 -3.92 1.44 0.03
C TYR A 20 -3.83 -0.03 0.38
N LEU A 21 -4.83 -0.54 1.10
CA LEU A 21 -4.92 -1.93 1.54
C LEU A 21 -5.80 -2.76 0.60
N CYS A 22 -5.25 -3.87 0.11
CA CYS A 22 -6.02 -4.90 -0.58
C CYS A 22 -6.86 -5.70 0.44
N PRO A 23 -8.20 -5.68 0.36
CA PRO A 23 -9.06 -6.34 1.35
C PRO A 23 -9.06 -7.88 1.23
N VAL A 24 -8.47 -8.42 0.16
CA VAL A 24 -8.48 -9.87 -0.11
C VAL A 24 -7.25 -10.57 0.45
N CYS A 25 -6.06 -10.01 0.23
CA CYS A 25 -4.79 -10.67 0.61
C CYS A 25 -3.90 -9.82 1.53
N GLY A 26 -4.31 -8.60 1.87
CA GLY A 26 -3.55 -7.73 2.77
C GLY A 26 -2.35 -7.02 2.15
N ASN A 27 -2.21 -7.02 0.81
CA ASN A 27 -1.19 -6.20 0.14
C ASN A 27 -1.39 -4.72 0.50
N ILE A 28 -0.30 -4.01 0.78
CA ILE A 28 -0.33 -2.57 1.04
C ILE A 28 0.50 -1.88 -0.04
N GLU A 29 -0.02 -0.81 -0.63
CA GLU A 29 0.63 -0.01 -1.67
C GLU A 29 0.56 1.48 -1.34
N LYS A 30 1.49 2.28 -1.87
CA LYS A 30 1.43 3.76 -1.78
C LYS A 30 0.59 4.39 -2.91
N SER A 31 0.19 3.60 -3.91
CA SER A 31 -0.70 4.01 -4.99
C SER A 31 -1.62 2.84 -5.37
N VAL A 32 -2.81 3.14 -5.90
CA VAL A 32 -3.76 2.10 -6.32
C VAL A 32 -3.30 1.52 -7.67
N PRO A 33 -2.97 0.22 -7.75
CA PRO A 33 -2.66 -0.43 -9.02
C PRO A 33 -3.95 -0.74 -9.81
N GLU A 34 -3.86 -1.07 -11.10
CA GLU A 34 -5.02 -1.56 -11.86
C GLU A 34 -5.56 -2.89 -11.29
N LYS A 35 -4.65 -3.78 -10.90
CA LYS A 35 -4.94 -5.06 -10.23
C LYS A 35 -3.89 -5.36 -9.18
N CYS A 36 -4.28 -6.00 -8.09
CA CYS A 36 -3.35 -6.50 -7.09
C CYS A 36 -2.44 -7.58 -7.72
N PHE A 37 -1.12 -7.39 -7.66
CA PHE A 37 -0.15 -8.34 -8.21
C PHE A 37 -0.10 -9.68 -7.44
N ILE A 38 -0.63 -9.69 -6.21
CA ILE A 38 -0.67 -10.89 -5.35
C ILE A 38 -1.89 -11.76 -5.68
N CYS A 39 -3.09 -11.17 -5.76
CA CYS A 39 -4.34 -11.94 -5.84
C CYS A 39 -5.24 -11.57 -7.03
N GLY A 40 -4.85 -10.61 -7.86
CA GLY A 40 -5.57 -10.21 -9.08
C GLY A 40 -6.84 -9.39 -8.88
N VAL A 41 -7.19 -9.01 -7.64
CA VAL A 41 -8.39 -8.18 -7.39
C VAL A 41 -8.24 -6.81 -8.06
N PRO A 42 -9.31 -6.24 -8.66
CA PRO A 42 -9.26 -4.90 -9.24
C PRO A 42 -8.85 -3.82 -8.22
N GLY A 43 -8.14 -2.81 -8.71
CA GLY A 43 -7.61 -1.68 -7.94
C GLY A 43 -8.67 -0.87 -7.21
N ASP A 44 -9.86 -0.74 -7.81
CA ASP A 44 -11.00 -0.03 -7.23
C ASP A 44 -11.49 -0.61 -5.89
N LYS A 45 -11.06 -1.82 -5.52
CA LYS A 45 -11.36 -2.45 -4.23
C LYS A 45 -10.37 -2.11 -3.13
N PHE A 46 -9.26 -1.41 -3.44
CA PHE A 46 -8.29 -1.02 -2.42
C PHE A 46 -8.86 0.05 -1.50
N ILE A 47 -8.59 -0.08 -0.20
CA ILE A 47 -9.08 0.82 0.85
C ILE A 47 -7.97 1.81 1.20
N LYS A 48 -8.27 3.12 1.10
CA LYS A 48 -7.34 4.20 1.46
C LYS A 48 -7.26 4.38 2.99
N TYR A 49 -6.05 4.55 3.48
CA TYR A 49 -5.68 4.93 4.85
C TYR A 49 -4.72 6.13 4.82
#